data_AF-A0A2U1PK08-F1
#
_entry.id   AF-A0A2U1PK08-F1
#
_cell.length_a   1.000
_cell.length_b   1.000
_cell.length_c   1.000
_cell.angle_alpha   90.00
_cell.angle_beta   90.00
_cell.angle_gamma   90.00
#
_symmetry.space_group_name_H-M   'P 1'
#
loop_
_entity.id
_entity.type
_entity.pdbx_description
1 polymer ?
#
loop_
_entity_poly.entity_id
_entity_poly.type
_entity_poly.pdbx_seq_one_letter_code
_entity_poly.pdbx_strand_id
1 'polypeptide(L)'
;MRQLPFSYKPVDIEVPQAVLPDTALFLVPGKKYSEITFPILSPDPATKKDIHFLKYPIYVGGNRGRGQIYPDGSKSKNTIYNATASGIVSKILRKEKGGYEITIADASDGRQVVDIIPPGPELLVSEGESIKLDQPLTSNPNVGGFG
;
A
#
# COMPACT_ATOMS: atom_id res chain seq x y z
N MET A 1 -16.58 47.46 -8.12
CA MET A 1 -15.84 46.30 -8.65
C MET A 1 -16.83 45.18 -8.90
N ARG A 2 -17.03 44.75 -10.16
CA ARG A 2 -17.86 43.59 -10.49
C ARG A 2 -17.09 42.32 -10.12
N GLN A 3 -17.60 41.53 -9.18
CA GLN A 3 -17.15 40.14 -9.01
C GLN A 3 -17.69 39.31 -10.18
N LEU A 4 -16.78 38.67 -10.92
CA LEU A 4 -17.16 37.64 -11.89
C LEU A 4 -17.47 36.36 -11.10
N PRO A 5 -18.59 35.66 -11.39
CA PRO A 5 -18.88 34.39 -10.73
C PRO A 5 -17.92 33.33 -11.25
N PHE A 6 -16.98 32.89 -10.40
CA PHE A 6 -16.23 31.66 -10.63
C PHE A 6 -17.22 30.49 -10.49
N SER A 7 -17.58 29.87 -11.62
CA SER A 7 -18.43 28.69 -11.65
C SER A 7 -17.64 27.48 -11.15
N TYR A 8 -17.78 27.19 -9.85
CA TYR A 8 -17.25 25.97 -9.23
C TYR A 8 -18.21 24.83 -9.58
N LYS A 9 -17.76 23.85 -10.37
CA LYS A 9 -18.47 22.57 -10.49
C LYS A 9 -17.91 21.63 -9.42
N PRO A 10 -18.59 21.43 -8.28
CA PRO A 10 -18.17 20.41 -7.33
C PRO A 10 -18.22 19.06 -8.03
N VAL A 11 -17.12 18.31 -7.93
CA VAL A 11 -17.13 16.90 -8.27
C VAL A 11 -17.52 16.17 -7.00
N ASP A 12 -18.76 15.69 -6.94
CA ASP A 12 -19.25 14.90 -5.82
C ASP A 12 -18.50 13.55 -5.84
N ILE A 13 -17.57 13.39 -4.90
CA ILE A 13 -16.93 12.11 -4.62
C ILE A 13 -17.81 11.46 -3.54
N GLU A 14 -18.59 10.46 -3.92
CA GLU A 14 -19.35 9.65 -2.96
C GLU A 14 -18.37 9.02 -1.96
N VAL A 15 -18.53 9.38 -0.68
CA VAL A 15 -17.72 8.87 0.42
C VAL A 15 -18.37 7.55 0.89
N PRO A 16 -17.73 6.38 0.70
CA PRO A 16 -18.24 5.15 1.28
C PRO A 16 -18.22 5.27 2.81
N GLN A 17 -19.39 5.05 3.42
CA GLN A 17 -19.65 5.22 4.85
C GLN A 17 -18.85 4.24 5.70
N ALA A 18 -17.63 4.61 6.08
CA ALA A 18 -16.95 4.08 7.26
C ALA A 18 -15.71 4.94 7.57
N VAL A 19 -15.91 6.17 8.04
CA VAL A 19 -14.80 6.96 8.60
C VAL A 19 -15.26 7.71 9.85
N LEU A 20 -14.40 7.71 10.87
CA LEU A 20 -14.50 8.57 12.05
C LEU A 20 -14.75 10.04 11.61
N PRO A 21 -15.49 10.84 12.39
CA PRO A 21 -16.01 12.14 11.94
C PRO A 21 -14.95 13.14 11.46
N ASP A 22 -13.68 12.95 11.85
CA ASP A 22 -12.59 13.91 11.59
C ASP A 22 -11.52 13.40 10.60
N THR A 23 -11.71 12.23 9.99
CA THR A 23 -10.79 11.69 8.98
C THR A 23 -11.55 11.44 7.69
N ALA A 24 -10.98 11.81 6.55
CA ALA A 24 -11.60 11.56 5.26
C ALA A 24 -10.64 10.70 4.40
N LEU A 25 -11.05 9.46 4.12
CA LEU A 25 -10.30 8.52 3.29
C LEU A 25 -10.94 8.49 1.90
N PHE A 26 -10.17 8.86 0.87
CA PHE A 26 -10.64 8.88 -0.52
C PHE A 26 -9.82 7.91 -1.38
N LEU A 27 -10.49 6.96 -2.03
CA LEU A 27 -9.90 6.14 -3.09
C LEU A 27 -10.34 6.70 -4.43
N VAL A 28 -9.43 7.37 -5.14
CA VAL A 28 -9.73 8.05 -6.39
C VAL A 28 -8.82 7.56 -7.53
N PRO A 29 -9.30 7.58 -8.80
CA PRO A 29 -8.45 7.27 -9.95
C PRO A 29 -7.32 8.30 -10.10
N GLY A 30 -6.08 7.88 -9.84
CA GLY A 30 -4.92 8.79 -9.83
C GLY A 30 -4.64 9.50 -11.16
N LYS A 31 -5.05 8.92 -12.31
CA LYS A 31 -4.94 9.59 -13.63
C LYS A 31 -5.86 10.80 -13.75
N LYS A 32 -7.00 10.79 -13.06
CA LYS A 32 -8.01 11.85 -13.12
C LYS A 32 -7.79 12.90 -12.04
N TYR A 33 -7.31 12.48 -10.87
CA TYR A 33 -7.12 13.34 -9.71
C TYR A 33 -5.65 13.29 -9.28
N SER A 34 -4.80 14.02 -10.00
CA SER A 34 -3.42 14.31 -9.57
C SER A 34 -3.35 15.38 -8.49
N GLU A 35 -4.39 16.22 -8.41
CA GLU A 35 -4.56 17.27 -7.42
C GLU A 35 -5.96 17.17 -6.82
N ILE A 36 -6.08 17.45 -5.52
CA ILE A 36 -7.34 17.42 -4.79
C ILE A 36 -7.49 18.75 -4.06
N THR A 37 -8.57 19.47 -4.36
CA THR A 37 -8.92 20.73 -3.71
C THR A 37 -9.92 20.48 -2.59
N PHE A 38 -9.55 20.82 -1.36
CA PHE A 38 -10.41 20.70 -0.18
C PHE A 38 -11.04 22.06 0.15
N PRO A 39 -12.37 22.23 0.03
CA PRO A 39 -13.04 23.44 0.51
C PRO A 39 -13.14 23.38 2.04
N ILE A 40 -12.34 24.19 2.75
CA ILE A 40 -12.33 24.27 4.21
C ILE A 40 -12.97 25.59 4.65
N LEU A 41 -13.94 25.51 5.56
CA LEU A 41 -14.54 26.69 6.20
C LEU A 41 -13.84 26.97 7.53
N SER A 42 -13.34 28.19 7.71
CA SER A 42 -12.74 28.61 8.98
C SER A 42 -13.81 28.75 10.07
N PRO A 43 -13.55 28.29 11.30
CA PRO A 43 -14.46 28.51 12.41
C PRO A 43 -14.46 29.98 12.87
N ASP A 44 -15.54 30.39 13.55
CA ASP A 44 -15.69 31.74 14.12
C ASP A 44 -15.54 31.72 15.67
N PRO A 45 -14.45 32.29 16.23
CA PRO A 45 -14.25 32.39 17.67
C PRO A 45 -15.29 33.21 18.44
N ALA A 46 -16.05 34.08 17.76
CA ALA A 46 -17.09 34.88 18.42
C ALA A 46 -18.30 34.04 18.81
N THR A 47 -18.56 32.95 18.09
CA THR A 47 -19.68 32.05 18.32
C THR A 47 -19.27 30.75 19.04
N LYS A 48 -17.99 30.35 18.96
CA LYS A 48 -17.44 29.14 19.57
C LYS A 48 -16.29 29.48 20.53
N LYS A 49 -16.52 29.28 21.84
CA LYS A 49 -15.61 29.72 22.93
C LYS A 49 -14.31 28.89 23.02
N ASP A 50 -14.36 27.69 22.50
CA ASP A 50 -13.32 26.66 22.43
C ASP A 50 -12.36 26.86 21.26
N ILE A 51 -12.59 27.88 20.43
CA ILE A 51 -11.78 28.23 19.27
C ILE A 51 -11.16 29.61 19.52
N HIS A 52 -9.86 29.72 19.25
CA HIS A 52 -9.09 30.93 19.53
C HIS A 52 -8.37 31.41 18.28
N PHE A 53 -8.04 32.71 18.23
CA PHE A 53 -7.19 33.25 17.17
C PHE A 53 -5.73 32.85 17.42
N LEU A 54 -5.35 31.68 16.90
CA LEU A 54 -4.02 31.10 17.04
C LEU A 54 -3.57 30.46 15.72
N LYS A 55 -2.30 30.08 15.65
CA LYS A 55 -1.75 29.27 14.56
C LYS A 55 -2.08 27.80 14.81
N TYR A 56 -2.90 27.21 13.96
CA TYR A 56 -3.22 25.78 14.00
C TYR A 56 -2.42 25.01 12.94
N PRO A 57 -1.89 23.81 13.27
CA PRO A 57 -1.29 22.95 12.27
C PRO A 57 -2.38 22.28 11.41
N ILE A 58 -2.05 22.00 10.15
CA ILE A 58 -2.84 21.15 9.27
C ILE A 58 -1.93 19.99 8.86
N TYR A 59 -2.36 18.76 9.15
CA TYR A 59 -1.65 17.55 8.77
C TYR A 59 -2.31 16.94 7.55
N VAL A 60 -1.51 16.56 6.56
CA VAL A 60 -1.97 15.93 5.32
C VAL A 60 -1.10 14.71 5.07
N GLY A 61 -1.72 13.62 4.63
CA GLY A 61 -1.02 12.43 4.14
C GLY A 61 -1.67 11.96 2.85
N GLY A 62 -0.86 11.55 1.88
CA GLY A 62 -1.28 11.07 0.58
C GLY A 62 -0.66 9.72 0.25
N ASN A 63 -1.46 8.78 -0.25
CA ASN A 63 -0.98 7.50 -0.77
C ASN A 63 -1.27 7.38 -2.26
N ARG A 64 -0.28 6.90 -3.02
CA ARG A 64 -0.46 6.46 -4.41
C ARG A 64 -0.05 5.00 -4.52
N GLY A 65 -0.95 4.17 -5.06
CA GLY A 65 -0.70 2.74 -5.28
C GLY A 65 -1.25 1.84 -4.17
N ARG A 66 -0.94 0.54 -4.25
CA ARG A 66 -1.43 -0.49 -3.34
C ARG A 66 -0.51 -0.64 -2.12
N GLY A 67 -1.08 -0.87 -0.95
CA GLY A 67 -0.32 -1.18 0.27
C GLY A 67 0.35 -2.56 0.23
N GLN A 68 1.33 -2.75 1.12
CA GLN A 68 2.14 -3.97 1.23
C GLN A 68 1.53 -5.01 2.19
N ILE A 69 0.73 -4.57 3.15
CA ILE A 69 0.22 -5.38 4.27
C ILE A 69 -1.29 -5.12 4.41
N TYR A 70 -2.06 -6.17 4.68
CA TYR A 70 -3.49 -6.09 4.97
C TYR A 70 -3.74 -5.88 6.48
N PRO A 71 -4.94 -5.45 6.88
CA PRO A 71 -5.25 -5.23 8.30
C PRO A 71 -5.12 -6.48 9.19
N ASP A 72 -5.21 -7.69 8.62
CA ASP A 72 -5.00 -8.96 9.31
C ASP A 72 -3.51 -9.32 9.50
N GLY A 73 -2.59 -8.47 9.03
CA GLY A 73 -1.15 -8.68 9.05
C GLY A 73 -0.61 -9.50 7.88
N SER A 74 -1.46 -10.02 7.00
CA SER A 74 -1.02 -10.79 5.85
C SER A 74 -0.37 -9.91 4.77
N LYS A 75 0.63 -10.46 4.06
CA LYS A 75 1.35 -9.76 2.99
C LYS A 75 0.49 -9.68 1.73
N SER A 76 0.44 -8.49 1.13
CA SER A 76 -0.18 -8.27 -0.18
C SER A 76 0.77 -8.69 -1.30
N LYS A 77 0.22 -8.90 -2.50
CA LYS A 77 1.02 -9.22 -3.70
C LYS A 77 1.90 -8.06 -4.20
N ASN A 78 1.88 -6.90 -3.53
CA ASN A 78 2.65 -5.70 -3.89
C ASN A 78 3.85 -5.51 -2.94
N THR A 79 4.54 -6.59 -2.61
CA THR A 79 5.66 -6.59 -1.67
C THR A 79 6.68 -7.66 -2.06
N ILE A 80 7.83 -7.63 -1.38
CA ILE A 80 8.90 -8.61 -1.52
C ILE A 80 8.54 -9.85 -0.69
N TYR A 81 8.70 -11.02 -1.31
CA TYR A 81 8.62 -12.31 -0.63
C TYR A 81 10.03 -12.80 -0.30
N ASN A 82 10.28 -13.08 0.97
CA ASN A 82 11.57 -13.52 1.48
C ASN A 82 11.53 -15.01 1.79
N ALA A 83 12.70 -15.65 1.79
CA ALA A 83 12.87 -17.05 2.16
C ALA A 83 12.55 -17.28 3.64
N THR A 84 11.69 -18.25 3.93
CA THR A 84 11.34 -18.64 5.31
C THR A 84 12.43 -19.46 5.99
N ALA A 85 13.35 -20.04 5.22
CA ALA A 85 14.46 -20.85 5.73
C ALA A 85 15.73 -20.66 4.89
N SER A 86 16.88 -20.99 5.49
CA SER A 86 18.14 -21.12 4.75
C SER A 86 18.24 -22.52 4.15
N GLY A 87 18.84 -22.66 2.97
CA GLY A 87 18.97 -23.97 2.34
C GLY A 87 19.20 -23.89 0.85
N ILE A 88 18.98 -25.00 0.16
CA ILE A 88 19.07 -25.09 -1.30
C ILE A 88 17.65 -25.12 -1.86
N VAL A 89 17.39 -24.32 -2.89
CA VAL A 89 16.12 -24.36 -3.63
C VAL A 89 16.05 -25.69 -4.39
N SER A 90 15.21 -26.60 -3.94
CA SER A 90 15.12 -27.94 -4.53
C SER A 90 14.19 -27.99 -5.74
N LYS A 91 13.11 -27.19 -5.73
CA LYS A 91 12.12 -27.15 -6.79
C LYS A 91 11.36 -25.83 -6.82
N ILE A 92 11.07 -25.34 -8.02
CA ILE A 92 10.22 -24.17 -8.27
C ILE A 92 9.06 -24.61 -9.18
N LEU A 93 7.85 -24.66 -8.64
CA LEU A 93 6.64 -24.95 -9.40
C LEU A 93 5.91 -23.64 -9.75
N ARG A 94 5.75 -23.37 -11.05
CA ARG A 94 4.94 -22.25 -11.53
C ARG A 94 3.46 -22.66 -11.61
N LYS A 95 2.58 -21.89 -10.98
CA LYS A 95 1.13 -22.15 -10.97
C LYS A 95 0.48 -21.63 -12.26
N GLU A 96 -0.60 -22.29 -12.72
CA GLU A 96 -1.31 -21.94 -13.96
C GLU A 96 -1.84 -20.50 -13.97
N LYS A 97 -2.33 -20.00 -12.83
CA LYS A 97 -2.83 -18.63 -12.66
C LYS A 97 -1.72 -17.61 -12.34
N GLY A 98 -0.46 -17.99 -12.55
CA GLY A 98 0.72 -17.26 -12.11
C GLY A 98 1.05 -17.47 -10.63
N GLY A 99 2.24 -17.03 -10.23
CA GLY A 99 2.81 -17.30 -8.91
C GLY A 99 3.68 -18.55 -8.88
N TYR A 100 4.32 -18.76 -7.74
CA TYR A 100 5.36 -19.77 -7.55
C TYR A 100 5.13 -20.54 -6.25
N GLU A 101 5.53 -21.80 -6.25
CA GLU A 101 5.69 -22.62 -5.07
C GLU A 101 7.13 -23.11 -5.03
N ILE A 102 7.84 -22.71 -3.99
CA ILE A 102 9.28 -22.90 -3.88
C ILE A 102 9.53 -23.84 -2.73
N THR A 103 10.12 -24.99 -3.05
CA THR A 103 10.57 -25.93 -2.04
C THR A 103 12.02 -25.64 -1.70
N ILE A 104 12.28 -25.35 -0.43
CA ILE A 104 13.61 -25.10 0.12
C ILE A 104 13.97 -26.31 0.97
N ALA A 105 15.07 -26.98 0.63
CA ALA A 105 15.62 -28.05 1.45
C ALA A 105 16.66 -27.46 2.40
N ASP A 106 16.40 -27.53 3.70
CA ASP A 106 17.36 -27.13 4.72
C ASP A 106 18.60 -28.04 4.64
N ALA A 107 19.77 -27.41 4.57
CA ALA A 107 21.03 -28.12 4.42
C ALA A 107 21.48 -28.87 5.69
N SER A 108 20.85 -28.58 6.85
CA SER A 108 21.30 -29.05 8.16
C SER A 108 20.47 -30.20 8.73
N ASP A 109 19.16 -30.22 8.53
CA ASP A 109 18.25 -31.22 9.10
C ASP A 109 17.39 -31.96 8.04
N GLY A 110 17.56 -31.61 6.76
CA GLY A 110 16.83 -32.23 5.64
C GLY A 110 15.33 -31.89 5.60
N ARG A 111 14.87 -30.96 6.45
CA ARG A 111 13.48 -30.51 6.43
C ARG A 111 13.23 -29.70 5.17
N GLN A 112 12.04 -29.87 4.60
CA GLN A 112 11.59 -29.10 3.46
C GLN A 112 10.59 -28.05 3.91
N VAL A 113 10.85 -26.81 3.54
CA VAL A 113 9.95 -25.68 3.72
C VAL A 113 9.39 -25.29 2.37
N VAL A 114 8.09 -25.00 2.31
CA VAL A 114 7.42 -24.61 1.07
C VAL A 114 6.95 -23.17 1.19
N ASP A 115 7.56 -22.31 0.39
CA ASP A 115 7.19 -20.90 0.28
C ASP A 115 6.24 -20.70 -0.90
N ILE A 116 5.08 -20.08 -0.62
CA ILE A 116 4.04 -19.82 -1.62
C ILE A 116 4.05 -18.34 -1.97
N ILE A 117 4.31 -18.04 -3.24
CA ILE A 117 4.35 -16.68 -3.77
C ILE A 117 3.17 -16.49 -4.71
N PRO A 118 2.29 -15.51 -4.46
CA PRO A 118 1.15 -15.23 -5.32
C PRO A 118 1.59 -14.57 -6.64
N PRO A 119 0.72 -14.52 -7.67
CA PRO A 119 1.04 -13.87 -8.93
C PRO A 119 1.33 -12.37 -8.75
N GLY A 120 2.37 -11.87 -9.42
CA GLY A 120 2.72 -10.45 -9.48
C GLY A 120 4.23 -10.22 -9.42
N PRO A 121 4.90 -10.53 -8.29
CA PRO A 121 6.34 -10.40 -8.15
C PRO A 121 7.10 -11.33 -9.10
N GLU A 122 8.22 -10.85 -9.63
CA GLU A 122 9.13 -11.64 -10.47
C GLU A 122 10.13 -12.39 -9.60
N LEU A 123 10.43 -13.64 -9.95
CA LEU A 123 11.35 -14.47 -9.18
C LEU A 123 12.81 -14.13 -9.51
N LEU A 124 13.65 -14.02 -8.48
CA LEU A 124 15.08 -13.70 -8.61
C LEU A 124 16.00 -14.93 -8.42
N VAL A 125 15.47 -16.01 -7.86
CA VAL A 125 16.24 -17.22 -7.53
C VAL A 125 15.98 -18.35 -8.54
N SER A 126 16.93 -19.28 -8.65
CA SER A 126 16.83 -20.46 -9.51
C SER A 126 16.89 -21.78 -8.73
N GLU A 127 16.44 -22.87 -9.35
CA GLU A 127 16.61 -24.22 -8.78
C GLU A 127 18.10 -24.55 -8.60
N GLY A 128 18.46 -25.17 -7.47
CA GLY A 128 19.84 -25.47 -7.09
C GLY A 128 20.60 -24.32 -6.42
N GLU A 129 20.00 -23.13 -6.31
CA GLU A 129 20.63 -21.99 -5.64
C GLU A 129 20.62 -22.15 -4.11
N SER A 130 21.73 -21.76 -3.47
CA SER A 130 21.83 -21.68 -2.01
C SER A 130 21.36 -20.31 -1.53
N ILE A 131 20.37 -20.29 -0.65
CA ILE A 131 19.72 -19.09 -0.13
C ILE A 131 19.79 -19.03 1.39
N LYS A 132 19.80 -17.80 1.93
CA LYS A 132 19.79 -17.54 3.37
C LYS A 132 18.37 -17.20 3.86
N LEU A 133 18.14 -17.41 5.15
CA LEU A 133 16.95 -16.91 5.84
C LEU A 133 16.77 -15.42 5.57
N ASP A 134 15.52 -15.03 5.29
CA ASP A 134 15.12 -13.66 4.94
C ASP A 134 15.71 -13.08 3.65
N GLN A 135 16.44 -13.88 2.86
CA GLN A 135 16.88 -13.46 1.53
C GLN A 135 15.67 -13.23 0.61
N PRO A 136 15.64 -12.13 -0.16
CA PRO A 136 14.54 -11.87 -1.10
C PRO A 136 14.51 -12.93 -2.20
N LEU A 137 13.36 -13.60 -2.34
CA LEU A 137 13.10 -14.55 -3.43
C LEU A 137 12.59 -13.82 -4.68
N THR A 138 11.96 -12.66 -4.49
CA THR A 138 11.32 -11.90 -5.57
C THR A 138 11.82 -10.46 -5.67
N SER A 139 11.64 -9.86 -6.84
CA SER A 139 11.78 -8.42 -7.02
C SER A 139 10.68 -7.66 -6.26
N ASN A 140 10.89 -6.36 -6.06
CA ASN A 140 9.88 -5.49 -5.46
C ASN A 140 8.99 -4.88 -6.56
N PRO A 141 7.71 -5.28 -6.68
CA PRO A 141 6.81 -4.73 -7.70
C PRO A 141 6.25 -3.35 -7.33
N ASN A 142 6.50 -2.84 -6.12
CA ASN A 142 5.89 -1.61 -5.65
C ASN A 142 6.48 -0.38 -6.34
N VAL A 143 5.62 0.34 -7.06
CA VAL A 143 5.91 1.64 -7.71
C VAL A 143 5.10 2.79 -7.10
N GLY A 144 4.45 2.54 -5.97
CA GLY A 144 3.67 3.49 -5.20
C GLY A 144 4.45 4.10 -4.03
N GLY A 145 3.74 4.77 -3.14
CA GLY A 145 4.30 5.36 -1.93
C GLY A 145 3.29 6.18 -1.12
N PHE A 146 3.66 6.45 0.12
CA PHE A 146 2.94 7.32 1.05
C PHE A 146 3.85 8.47 1.49
N GLY A 147 3.29 9.67 1.69
CA GLY A 147 4.00 10.86 2.15
C GLY A 147 3.08 11.99 2.59
#